data_AF-A0A7Y3BAB2-F1
#
_entry.id   AF-A0A7Y3BAB2-F1
#
_cell.length_a   1.000
_cell.length_b   1.000
_cell.length_c   1.000
_cell.angle_alpha   90.00
_cell.angle_beta   90.00
_cell.angle_gamma   90.00
#
_symmetry.space_group_name_H-M   'P 1'
#
loop_
_entity.id
_entity.type
_entity.pdbx_description
1 polymer ?
#
loop_
_entity_poly.entity_id
_entity_poly.type
_entity_poly.pdbx_seq_one_letter_code
_entity_poly.pdbx_strand_id
1 'polypeptide(L)'
;MSLDEKFIPIRNGFYEIVGNCFKKLAELFGYPENPGMPTISDLPTDLYSRSKFLESLPRHQTFWPPVQRPETWFEVIFGPAPKVDAVPRYIYESQEEGFYNFYIENYQNIYFLPDWFSEFLQVRLHICLDLTVLETIREVLFVGLMVYSQIVILRIALSWFIYINPYTFPWCYLAAAVDWTEEVLQGIVPAVLGVNLTGSVFLGILGVIADSLNHLVFTMPFLPVKGKKHNY
;
A
#
# COMPACT_ATOMS: atom_id res chain seq x y z
N MET A 1 21.54 -0.29 -16.24
CA MET A 1 20.81 0.65 -17.11
C MET A 1 19.42 0.12 -17.32
N SER A 2 18.44 0.71 -16.63
CA SER A 2 17.04 0.28 -16.67
C SER A 2 16.42 0.61 -18.03
N LEU A 3 15.47 -0.18 -18.51
CA LEU A 3 14.71 0.11 -19.73
C LEU A 3 14.07 1.51 -19.67
N ASP A 4 13.67 1.98 -18.48
CA ASP A 4 13.09 3.30 -18.26
C ASP A 4 14.03 4.44 -18.68
N GLU A 5 15.34 4.31 -18.42
CA GLU A 5 16.33 5.34 -18.78
C GLU A 5 16.45 5.52 -20.30
N LYS A 6 16.18 4.46 -21.09
CA LYS A 6 16.18 4.52 -22.56
C LYS A 6 14.90 5.14 -23.14
N PHE A 7 13.79 5.10 -22.42
CA PHE A 7 12.51 5.65 -22.88
C PHE A 7 12.33 7.14 -22.56
N ILE A 8 13.09 7.69 -21.61
CA ILE A 8 13.10 9.13 -21.29
C ILE A 8 13.33 10.02 -22.53
N PRO A 9 14.36 9.80 -23.38
CA PRO A 9 14.60 10.67 -24.54
C PRO A 9 13.49 10.57 -25.60
N ILE A 10 12.92 9.38 -25.80
CA ILE A 10 11.82 9.16 -26.75
C ILE A 10 10.56 9.88 -26.27
N ARG A 11 10.24 9.76 -24.98
CA ARG A 11 9.12 10.44 -24.34
C ARG A 11 9.26 11.95 -24.42
N ASN A 12 10.45 12.48 -24.13
CA ASN A 12 10.70 13.92 -24.20
C ASN A 12 10.60 14.44 -25.64
N GLY A 13 11.14 13.71 -26.62
CA GLY A 13 11.01 14.06 -28.03
C GLY A 13 9.56 14.05 -28.51
N PHE A 14 8.75 13.09 -28.06
CA PHE A 14 7.32 13.06 -28.35
C PHE A 14 6.60 14.29 -27.77
N TYR A 15 6.90 14.65 -26.52
CA TYR A 15 6.31 15.84 -25.88
C TYR A 15 6.68 17.15 -26.58
N GLU A 16 7.93 17.28 -27.05
CA GLU A 16 8.34 18.46 -27.82
C GLU A 16 7.63 18.57 -29.17
N ILE A 17 7.47 17.44 -29.89
CA ILE A 17 6.78 17.40 -31.17
C ILE A 17 5.31 17.79 -30.99
N VAL A 18 4.64 17.20 -30.00
CA VAL A 18 3.24 17.52 -29.68
C VAL A 18 3.11 18.97 -29.23
N GLY A 19 4.00 19.47 -28.37
CA GLY A 19 4.02 20.86 -27.91
C GLY A 19 4.18 21.86 -29.04
N ASN A 20 5.10 21.61 -29.98
CA ASN A 20 5.29 22.47 -31.16
C ASN A 20 4.09 22.44 -32.12
N CYS A 21 3.41 21.29 -32.24
CA CYS A 21 2.20 21.18 -33.03
C CYS A 21 1.07 22.05 -32.43
N PHE A 22 0.85 21.96 -31.12
CA PHE A 22 -0.13 22.79 -30.41
C PHE A 22 0.21 24.27 -30.47
N LYS A 23 1.49 24.64 -30.36
CA LYS A 23 1.93 26.03 -30.46
C LYS A 23 1.65 26.62 -31.84
N LYS A 24 1.96 25.89 -32.92
CA LYS A 24 1.64 26.31 -34.29
C LYS A 24 0.15 26.40 -34.56
N LEU A 25 -0.65 25.48 -34.00
CA LEU A 25 -2.11 25.55 -34.07
C LEU A 25 -2.63 26.77 -33.30
N ALA A 26 -2.11 27.05 -32.11
CA ALA A 26 -2.51 28.20 -31.29
C ALA A 26 -2.18 29.55 -31.96
N GLU A 27 -1.00 29.66 -32.58
CA GLU A 27 -0.61 30.84 -33.37
C GLU A 27 -1.57 31.08 -34.54
N LEU A 28 -2.04 30.01 -35.20
CA LEU A 28 -3.01 30.10 -36.30
C LEU A 28 -4.37 30.69 -35.83
N PHE A 29 -4.74 30.46 -34.58
CA PHE A 29 -5.98 30.97 -33.98
C PHE A 29 -5.80 32.32 -33.26
N GLY A 30 -4.66 33.00 -33.44
CA GLY A 30 -4.43 34.35 -32.90
C GLY A 30 -4.06 34.38 -31.40
N TYR A 31 -3.63 33.25 -30.84
CA TYR A 31 -3.10 33.18 -29.47
C TYR A 31 -1.58 33.30 -29.50
N PRO A 32 -1.04 34.46 -29.10
CA PRO A 32 -0.01 34.39 -28.08
C PRO A 32 -0.26 35.32 -26.88
N GLU A 33 -1.19 36.28 -26.96
CA GLU A 33 -1.39 37.30 -25.92
C GLU A 33 -2.60 37.08 -25.00
N ASN A 34 -3.40 36.04 -25.21
CA ASN A 34 -4.45 35.69 -24.26
C ASN A 34 -3.86 34.72 -23.22
N PRO A 35 -3.72 35.09 -21.92
CA PRO A 35 -3.16 34.23 -20.88
C PRO A 35 -4.00 32.97 -20.58
N GLY A 36 -5.04 32.72 -21.37
CA GLY A 36 -6.00 31.66 -21.17
C GLY A 36 -6.92 31.96 -20.00
N MET A 37 -8.08 31.31 -19.98
CA MET A 37 -8.80 31.17 -18.73
C MET A 37 -7.91 30.31 -17.82
N PRO A 38 -7.62 30.72 -16.56
CA PRO A 38 -6.90 29.86 -15.64
C PRO A 38 -7.63 28.52 -15.59
N THR A 39 -6.92 27.43 -15.87
CA THR A 39 -7.47 26.07 -15.89
C THR A 39 -7.95 25.60 -14.51
N ILE A 40 -7.79 26.43 -13.49
CA ILE A 40 -8.17 26.20 -12.11
C ILE A 40 -9.15 27.30 -11.75
N SER A 41 -10.45 26.97 -11.77
CA SER A 41 -11.49 27.77 -11.12
C SER A 41 -11.11 27.97 -9.66
N ASP A 42 -11.31 29.18 -9.12
CA ASP A 42 -11.04 29.59 -7.73
C ASP A 42 -11.65 28.62 -6.70
N LEU A 43 -10.97 27.50 -6.45
CA LEU A 43 -11.12 26.74 -5.23
C LEU A 43 -10.65 27.67 -4.11
N PRO A 44 -11.37 27.78 -2.98
CA PRO A 44 -10.91 28.59 -1.86
C PRO A 44 -9.45 28.22 -1.57
N THR A 45 -8.58 29.24 -1.54
CA THR A 45 -7.11 29.12 -1.57
C THR A 45 -6.58 28.06 -0.60
N ASP A 46 -7.29 27.85 0.52
CA ASP A 46 -6.98 26.87 1.57
C ASP A 46 -7.19 25.41 1.16
N LEU A 47 -8.23 25.09 0.36
CA LEU A 47 -8.44 23.71 -0.12
C LEU A 47 -7.40 23.34 -1.17
N TYR A 48 -7.07 24.28 -2.05
CA TYR A 48 -6.06 24.09 -3.09
C TYR A 48 -4.64 24.01 -2.51
N SER A 49 -4.30 24.86 -1.53
CA SER A 49 -3.01 24.79 -0.84
C SER A 49 -2.86 23.48 -0.07
N ARG A 50 -3.93 23.00 0.57
CA ARG A 50 -3.96 21.71 1.27
C ARG A 50 -3.80 20.53 0.31
N SER A 51 -4.48 20.51 -0.83
CA SER A 51 -4.32 19.44 -1.82
C SER A 51 -2.91 19.44 -2.40
N LYS A 52 -2.37 20.62 -2.72
CA LYS A 52 -0.99 20.77 -3.22
C LYS A 52 0.04 20.33 -2.17
N PHE A 53 -0.19 20.62 -0.89
CA PHE A 53 0.63 20.14 0.20
C PHE A 53 0.59 18.60 0.30
N LEU A 54 -0.61 18.00 0.29
CA LEU A 54 -0.79 16.54 0.31
C LEU A 54 -0.13 15.84 -0.87
N GLU A 55 -0.19 16.43 -2.07
CA GLU A 55 0.48 15.92 -3.26
C GLU A 55 2.01 16.06 -3.19
N SER A 56 2.51 17.06 -2.46
CA SER A 56 3.96 17.27 -2.28
C SER A 56 4.61 16.35 -1.25
N LEU A 57 3.81 15.65 -0.43
CA LEU A 57 4.32 14.75 0.60
C LEU A 57 5.03 13.54 -0.01
N PRO A 58 6.12 13.05 0.61
CA PRO A 58 6.76 11.81 0.19
C PRO A 58 5.80 10.62 0.34
N ARG A 59 6.04 9.57 -0.44
CA ARG A 59 5.38 8.27 -0.27
C ARG A 59 6.26 7.36 0.57
N HIS A 60 5.67 6.69 1.56
CA HIS A 60 6.35 5.63 2.31
C HIS A 60 6.59 4.46 1.35
N GLN A 61 7.84 4.06 1.18
CA GLN A 61 8.21 3.03 0.21
C GLN A 61 8.36 1.70 0.93
N THR A 62 7.39 0.82 0.73
CA THR A 62 7.38 -0.56 1.23
C THR A 62 7.43 -1.52 0.04
N PHE A 63 8.08 -2.66 0.26
CA PHE A 63 8.17 -3.70 -0.76
C PHE A 63 7.35 -4.91 -0.34
N TRP A 64 6.60 -5.45 -1.29
CA TRP A 64 5.93 -6.73 -1.15
C TRP A 64 6.43 -7.68 -2.24
N PRO A 65 7.02 -8.84 -1.88
CA PRO A 65 7.41 -9.27 -0.53
C PRO A 65 8.50 -8.38 0.11
N PRO A 66 8.65 -8.37 1.45
CA PRO A 66 9.65 -7.56 2.12
C PRO A 66 11.05 -8.06 1.81
N VAL A 67 12.03 -7.15 1.94
CA VAL A 67 13.43 -7.49 1.70
C VAL A 67 13.91 -8.47 2.76
N GLN A 68 14.42 -9.62 2.33
CA GLN A 68 14.95 -10.65 3.22
C GLN A 68 16.28 -10.19 3.81
N ARG A 69 16.29 -9.84 5.10
CA ARG A 69 17.48 -9.48 5.86
C ARG A 69 17.62 -10.40 7.09
N PRO A 70 18.40 -11.50 6.99
CA PRO A 70 18.61 -12.38 8.12
C PRO A 70 19.51 -11.72 9.17
N GLU A 71 19.09 -11.76 10.42
CA GLU A 71 19.83 -11.26 11.60
C GLU A 71 20.46 -12.40 12.39
N THR A 72 19.90 -13.61 12.31
CA THR A 72 20.38 -14.78 13.06
C THR A 72 20.82 -15.92 12.14
N TRP A 73 21.73 -16.77 12.62
CA TRP A 73 22.15 -17.98 11.90
C TRP A 73 21.00 -18.93 11.55
N PHE A 74 19.95 -18.97 12.38
CA PHE A 74 18.76 -19.76 12.10
C PHE A 74 17.99 -19.22 10.89
N GLU A 75 17.82 -17.89 10.80
CA GLU A 75 17.19 -17.23 9.64
C GLU A 75 18.01 -17.37 8.36
N VAL A 76 19.32 -17.52 8.45
CA VAL A 76 20.15 -17.82 7.26
C VAL A 76 19.80 -19.19 6.67
N ILE A 77 19.46 -20.17 7.53
CA ILE A 77 19.16 -21.54 7.10
C ILE A 77 17.70 -21.69 6.66
N PHE A 78 16.77 -21.14 7.43
CA PHE A 78 15.32 -21.33 7.22
C PHE A 78 14.63 -20.15 6.53
N GLY A 79 15.35 -19.05 6.29
CA GLY A 79 14.80 -17.79 5.80
C GLY A 79 14.44 -16.83 6.94
N PRO A 80 14.58 -15.51 6.75
CA PRO A 80 14.18 -14.53 7.74
C PRO A 80 12.66 -14.46 7.89
N ALA A 81 12.19 -14.22 9.11
CA ALA A 81 10.79 -13.90 9.33
C ALA A 81 10.46 -12.55 8.66
N PRO A 82 9.32 -12.45 7.94
CA PRO A 82 8.93 -11.20 7.32
C PRO A 82 8.58 -10.17 8.41
N LYS A 83 9.26 -9.03 8.39
CA LYS A 83 9.01 -7.92 9.33
C LYS A 83 8.15 -6.85 8.68
N VAL A 84 7.33 -6.17 9.48
CA VAL A 84 6.51 -5.04 9.06
C VAL A 84 7.36 -3.77 9.06
N ASP A 85 7.44 -3.08 7.93
CA ASP A 85 8.08 -1.76 7.82
C ASP A 85 7.07 -0.65 8.15
N ALA A 86 6.70 -0.57 9.43
CA ALA A 86 5.74 0.41 9.93
C ALA A 86 6.33 1.83 10.01
N VAL A 87 5.50 2.85 9.80
CA VAL A 87 5.90 4.25 9.97
C VAL A 87 6.25 4.52 11.44
N PRO A 88 7.46 5.02 11.76
CA PRO A 88 7.87 5.25 13.12
C PRO A 88 7.12 6.43 13.74
N ARG A 89 6.87 6.33 15.05
CA ARG A 89 6.28 7.38 15.87
C ARG A 89 7.32 7.87 16.86
N TYR A 90 7.55 9.18 16.89
CA TYR A 90 8.53 9.79 17.77
C TYR A 90 7.81 10.47 18.93
N ILE A 91 8.07 9.98 20.14
CA ILE A 91 7.52 10.55 21.38
C ILE A 91 8.43 11.68 21.84
N TYR A 92 7.86 12.81 22.22
CA TYR A 92 8.59 13.94 22.80
C TYR A 92 7.83 14.50 24.00
N GLU A 93 8.59 15.15 24.88
CA GLU A 93 8.09 15.79 26.08
C GLU A 93 8.29 17.30 25.93
N SER A 94 7.21 18.06 26.13
CA SER A 94 7.24 19.52 26.18
C SER A 94 6.62 19.98 27.49
N GLN A 95 7.21 21.00 28.12
CA GLN A 95 6.69 21.54 29.39
C GLN A 95 5.31 22.18 29.24
N GLU A 96 4.98 22.66 28.04
CA GLU A 96 3.70 23.34 27.75
C GLU A 96 2.60 22.35 27.35
N GLU A 97 2.95 21.30 26.60
CA GLU A 97 1.99 20.38 26.00
C GLU A 97 1.85 19.04 26.76
N GLY A 98 2.78 18.74 27.68
CA GLY A 98 2.75 17.56 28.55
C GLY A 98 3.54 16.33 28.06
N PHE A 99 3.35 15.21 28.76
CA PHE A 99 4.17 13.99 28.67
C PHE A 99 3.81 13.01 27.54
N TYR A 100 2.66 13.20 26.86
CA TYR A 100 2.11 12.19 25.93
C TYR A 100 1.92 12.72 24.52
N ASN A 101 2.89 13.51 24.05
CA ASN A 101 2.89 14.01 22.68
C ASN A 101 3.81 13.18 21.80
N PHE A 102 3.38 13.03 20.56
CA PHE A 102 4.16 12.35 19.54
C PHE A 102 3.96 13.06 18.22
N TYR A 103 4.97 12.96 17.36
CA TYR A 103 4.85 13.33 15.96
C TYR A 103 5.05 12.09 15.09
N ILE A 104 4.38 12.10 13.94
CA ILE A 104 4.46 11.08 12.90
C ILE A 104 4.87 11.82 11.63
N GLU A 105 5.79 11.25 10.87
CA GLU A 105 6.14 11.78 9.57
C GLU A 105 4.96 11.67 8.60
N ASN A 106 4.62 12.76 7.94
CA ASN A 106 3.49 12.80 7.01
C ASN A 106 3.89 12.17 5.68
N TYR A 107 3.33 10.99 5.38
CA TYR A 107 3.40 10.36 4.07
C TYR A 107 2.04 10.40 3.38
N GLN A 108 2.05 10.43 2.04
CA GLN A 108 0.83 10.48 1.23
C GLN A 108 -0.06 9.23 1.38
N ASN A 109 0.54 8.08 1.71
CA ASN A 109 -0.08 6.75 1.73
C ASN A 109 -0.38 6.23 3.15
N ILE A 110 -0.37 7.07 4.18
CA ILE A 110 -0.70 6.64 5.55
C ILE A 110 -2.19 6.39 5.70
N TYR A 111 -2.52 5.26 6.32
CA TYR A 111 -3.88 4.96 6.75
C TYR A 111 -4.00 5.05 8.27
N PHE A 112 -5.06 5.72 8.72
CA PHE A 112 -5.44 5.77 10.12
C PHE A 112 -6.65 4.87 10.33
N LEU A 113 -6.78 4.34 11.55
CA LEU A 113 -8.00 3.64 11.96
C LEU A 113 -9.23 4.57 11.84
N PRO A 114 -10.43 4.03 11.59
CA PRO A 114 -11.67 4.78 11.72
C PRO A 114 -11.85 5.31 13.15
N ASP A 115 -12.39 6.52 13.30
CA ASP A 115 -12.54 7.15 14.62
C ASP A 115 -13.38 6.31 15.58
N TRP A 116 -14.48 5.71 15.11
CA TRP A 116 -15.33 4.86 15.96
C TRP A 116 -14.55 3.66 16.52
N PHE A 117 -13.65 3.10 15.71
CA PHE A 117 -12.91 1.90 16.09
C PHE A 117 -11.77 2.27 17.04
N SER A 118 -11.11 3.40 16.79
CA SER A 118 -10.14 3.95 17.73
C SER A 118 -10.78 4.26 19.09
N GLU A 119 -11.97 4.87 19.11
CA GLU A 119 -12.71 5.13 20.35
C GLU A 119 -13.11 3.83 21.06
N PHE A 120 -13.57 2.83 20.31
CA PHE A 120 -13.90 1.52 20.87
C PHE A 120 -12.70 0.87 21.56
N LEU A 121 -11.53 0.85 20.90
CA LEU A 121 -10.29 0.30 21.47
C LEU A 121 -9.88 1.04 22.74
N GLN A 122 -10.01 2.37 22.76
CA GLN A 122 -9.67 3.19 23.93
C GLN A 122 -10.64 2.97 25.10
N VAL A 123 -11.95 3.01 24.84
CA VAL A 123 -12.98 2.97 25.90
C VAL A 123 -13.22 1.55 26.42
N ARG A 124 -13.25 0.54 25.53
CA ARG A 124 -13.62 -0.84 25.90
C ARG A 124 -12.43 -1.72 26.21
N LEU A 125 -11.32 -1.56 25.49
CA LEU A 125 -10.11 -2.37 25.72
C LEU A 125 -9.08 -1.65 26.61
N HIS A 126 -9.32 -0.38 26.97
CA HIS A 126 -8.42 0.44 27.80
C HIS A 126 -7.00 0.58 27.21
N ILE A 127 -6.87 0.46 25.88
CA ILE A 127 -5.60 0.61 25.15
C ILE A 127 -5.48 2.09 24.76
N CYS A 128 -4.77 2.86 25.58
CA CYS A 128 -4.62 4.32 25.37
C CYS A 128 -3.18 4.75 25.09
N LEU A 129 -2.23 4.23 25.88
CA LEU A 129 -0.81 4.62 25.83
C LEU A 129 0.09 3.49 25.33
N ASP A 130 -0.15 2.28 25.84
CA ASP A 130 0.59 1.11 25.41
C ASP A 130 -0.02 0.54 24.13
N LEU A 131 0.72 0.63 23.03
CA LEU A 131 0.31 0.12 21.71
C LEU A 131 0.94 -1.22 21.39
N THR A 132 1.76 -1.78 22.27
CA THR A 132 2.52 -3.02 22.04
C THR A 132 1.59 -4.15 21.58
N VAL A 133 0.42 -4.30 22.22
CA VAL A 133 -0.57 -5.31 21.86
C VAL A 133 -1.11 -5.11 20.44
N LEU A 134 -1.41 -3.87 20.06
CA LEU A 134 -2.00 -3.57 18.75
C LEU A 134 -0.97 -3.70 17.63
N GLU A 135 0.27 -3.31 17.90
CA GLU A 135 1.41 -3.52 17.02
C GLU A 135 1.71 -5.01 16.83
N THR A 136 1.64 -5.80 17.91
CA THR A 136 1.79 -7.26 17.87
C THR A 136 0.69 -7.91 17.03
N ILE A 137 -0.57 -7.49 17.20
CA ILE A 137 -1.68 -7.98 16.37
C ILE A 137 -1.44 -7.68 14.90
N ARG A 138 -1.01 -6.45 14.57
CA ARG A 138 -0.68 -6.05 13.18
C ARG A 138 0.45 -6.90 12.61
N GLU A 139 1.50 -7.15 13.38
CA GLU A 139 2.64 -7.98 12.97
C GLU A 139 2.23 -9.44 12.75
N VAL A 140 1.47 -10.03 13.67
CA VAL A 140 0.96 -11.40 13.52
C VAL A 140 0.06 -11.53 12.30
N LEU A 141 -0.81 -10.54 12.05
CA LEU A 141 -1.65 -10.51 10.84
C LEU A 141 -0.80 -10.44 9.57
N PHE A 142 0.23 -9.60 9.55
CA PHE A 142 1.13 -9.47 8.40
C PHE A 142 1.90 -10.77 8.11
N VAL A 143 2.48 -11.39 9.15
CA VAL A 143 3.18 -12.67 9.03
C VAL A 143 2.22 -13.77 8.57
N GLY A 144 1.01 -13.83 9.13
CA GLY A 144 -0.02 -14.79 8.72
C GLY A 144 -0.42 -14.64 7.25
N LEU A 145 -0.59 -13.40 6.77
CA LEU A 145 -0.89 -13.09 5.38
C LEU A 145 0.26 -13.48 4.45
N MET A 146 1.50 -13.27 4.90
CA MET A 146 2.70 -13.71 4.21
C MET A 146 2.77 -15.22 4.04
N VAL A 147 2.58 -15.98 5.12
CA VAL A 147 2.54 -17.44 5.09
C VAL A 147 1.42 -17.92 4.16
N TYR A 148 0.24 -17.30 4.23
CA TYR A 148 -0.87 -17.66 3.36
C TYR A 148 -0.57 -17.38 1.88
N SER A 149 0.10 -16.27 1.56
CA SER A 149 0.54 -15.99 0.19
C SER A 149 1.45 -17.08 -0.37
N GLN A 150 2.34 -17.65 0.45
CA GLN A 150 3.20 -18.77 0.06
C GLN A 150 2.40 -20.05 -0.19
N ILE A 151 1.36 -20.31 0.62
CA ILE A 151 0.44 -21.44 0.39
C ILE A 151 -0.28 -21.28 -0.96
N VAL A 152 -0.74 -20.07 -1.29
CA VAL A 152 -1.38 -19.77 -2.58
C VAL A 152 -0.42 -19.97 -3.75
N ILE A 153 0.82 -19.47 -3.65
CA ILE A 153 1.86 -19.67 -4.68
C ILE A 153 2.15 -21.16 -4.87
N LEU A 154 2.33 -21.89 -3.78
CA LEU A 154 2.58 -23.32 -3.80
C LEU A 154 1.41 -24.07 -4.45
N ARG A 155 0.16 -23.68 -4.16
CA ARG A 155 -1.03 -24.25 -4.79
C ARG A 155 -1.07 -23.96 -6.30
N ILE A 156 -0.72 -22.76 -6.75
CA ILE A 156 -0.63 -22.42 -8.18
C ILE A 156 0.46 -23.25 -8.87
N ALA A 157 1.62 -23.44 -8.23
CA ALA A 157 2.70 -24.26 -8.77
C ALA A 157 2.28 -25.75 -8.89
N LEU A 158 1.47 -26.24 -7.95
CA LEU A 158 0.94 -27.60 -7.95
C LEU A 158 -0.27 -27.82 -8.86
N SER A 159 -0.87 -26.77 -9.45
CA SER A 159 -2.07 -26.89 -10.29
C SER A 159 -1.90 -27.89 -11.44
N TRP A 160 -0.71 -27.93 -12.05
CA TRP A 160 -0.39 -28.89 -13.13
C TRP A 160 0.07 -30.24 -12.60
N PHE A 161 0.62 -30.29 -11.38
CA PHE A 161 1.19 -31.49 -10.79
C PHE A 161 0.10 -32.51 -10.41
N ILE A 162 -1.01 -32.04 -9.84
CA ILE A 162 -2.14 -32.89 -9.43
C ILE A 162 -2.83 -33.52 -10.66
N TYR A 163 -2.78 -32.86 -11.82
CA TYR A 163 -3.37 -33.40 -13.05
C TYR A 163 -2.58 -34.61 -13.60
N ILE A 164 -1.26 -34.63 -13.39
CA ILE A 164 -0.38 -35.68 -13.92
C ILE A 164 -0.21 -36.82 -12.90
N ASN A 165 -0.24 -36.52 -11.61
CA ASN A 165 0.02 -37.50 -10.55
C ASN A 165 -1.28 -37.96 -9.87
N PRO A 166 -1.67 -39.25 -9.97
CA PRO A 166 -2.88 -39.78 -9.34
C PRO A 166 -2.80 -39.85 -7.80
N TYR A 167 -1.62 -39.65 -7.20
CA TYR A 167 -1.48 -39.55 -5.74
C TYR A 167 -1.78 -38.13 -5.25
N THR A 168 -2.98 -37.94 -4.71
CA THR A 168 -3.51 -36.65 -4.28
C THR A 168 -3.16 -36.28 -2.84
N PHE A 169 -2.72 -37.23 -2.01
CA PHE A 169 -2.30 -36.98 -0.63
C PHE A 169 -0.79 -36.67 -0.57
N PRO A 170 -0.34 -35.65 0.20
CA PRO A 170 -1.09 -34.75 1.09
C PRO A 170 -1.59 -33.46 0.41
N TRP A 171 -1.37 -33.29 -0.90
CA TRP A 171 -1.63 -32.06 -1.66
C TRP A 171 -3.09 -31.60 -1.65
N CYS A 172 -4.03 -32.53 -1.45
CA CYS A 172 -5.45 -32.24 -1.32
C CYS A 172 -5.77 -31.22 -0.21
N TYR A 173 -5.02 -31.18 0.88
CA TYR A 173 -5.24 -30.19 1.95
C TYR A 173 -4.85 -28.78 1.52
N LEU A 174 -3.77 -28.65 0.75
CA LEU A 174 -3.31 -27.36 0.23
C LEU A 174 -4.27 -26.83 -0.84
N ALA A 175 -4.80 -27.72 -1.68
CA ALA A 175 -5.85 -27.37 -2.63
C ALA A 175 -7.10 -26.88 -1.88
N ALA A 176 -7.62 -27.65 -0.92
CA ALA A 176 -8.79 -27.26 -0.14
C ALA A 176 -8.63 -25.91 0.61
N ALA A 177 -7.42 -25.56 1.05
CA ALA A 177 -7.14 -24.29 1.73
C ALA A 177 -7.21 -23.05 0.81
N VAL A 178 -7.10 -23.23 -0.51
CA VAL A 178 -7.04 -22.13 -1.48
C VAL A 178 -8.21 -22.15 -2.47
N ASP A 179 -8.79 -23.31 -2.77
CA ASP A 179 -9.79 -23.48 -3.83
C ASP A 179 -11.08 -22.69 -3.58
N TRP A 180 -11.43 -22.41 -2.31
CA TRP A 180 -12.54 -21.51 -1.98
C TRP A 180 -12.40 -20.13 -2.65
N THR A 181 -11.17 -19.66 -2.89
CA THR A 181 -10.94 -18.37 -3.56
C THR A 181 -11.39 -18.42 -5.01
N GLU A 182 -11.25 -19.58 -5.66
CA GLU A 182 -11.71 -19.77 -7.03
C GLU A 182 -13.22 -19.83 -7.11
N GLU A 183 -13.88 -20.45 -6.12
CA GLU A 183 -15.34 -20.46 -6.03
C GLU A 183 -15.91 -19.05 -5.85
N VAL A 184 -15.28 -18.21 -5.01
CA VAL A 184 -15.73 -16.82 -4.76
C VAL A 184 -15.50 -15.91 -5.96
N LEU A 185 -14.38 -16.09 -6.67
CA LEU A 185 -14.02 -15.26 -7.84
C LEU A 185 -14.53 -15.84 -9.17
N GLN A 186 -15.24 -16.97 -9.13
CA GLN A 186 -15.81 -17.60 -10.31
C GLN A 186 -16.77 -16.64 -11.02
N GLY A 187 -16.52 -16.41 -12.30
CA GLY A 187 -17.33 -15.50 -13.12
C GLY A 187 -16.95 -14.02 -13.03
N ILE A 188 -16.08 -13.63 -12.09
CA ILE A 188 -15.49 -12.28 -12.03
C ILE A 188 -14.19 -12.23 -12.83
N VAL A 189 -13.31 -13.22 -12.62
CA VAL A 189 -11.99 -13.26 -13.26
C VAL A 189 -12.05 -14.10 -14.54
N PRO A 190 -11.70 -13.54 -15.72
CA PRO A 190 -11.68 -14.30 -16.96
C PRO A 190 -10.48 -15.25 -17.02
N ALA A 191 -10.67 -16.42 -17.62
CA ALA A 191 -9.57 -17.30 -18.01
C ALA A 191 -8.97 -16.81 -19.34
N VAL A 192 -7.66 -16.58 -19.37
CA VAL A 192 -6.95 -16.14 -20.58
C VAL A 192 -6.16 -17.33 -21.12
N LEU A 193 -6.42 -17.71 -22.37
CA LEU A 193 -5.73 -18.81 -23.07
C LEU A 193 -5.78 -20.17 -22.31
N GLY A 194 -6.85 -20.41 -21.55
CA GLY A 194 -7.02 -21.64 -20.76
C GLY A 194 -6.25 -21.66 -19.43
N VAL A 195 -5.56 -20.57 -19.07
CA VAL A 195 -4.92 -20.41 -17.76
C VAL A 195 -5.86 -19.69 -16.80
N ASN A 196 -6.05 -20.26 -15.62
CA ASN A 196 -6.82 -19.62 -14.56
C ASN A 196 -5.99 -18.51 -13.89
N LEU A 197 -6.43 -17.25 -14.03
CA LEU A 197 -5.77 -16.08 -13.44
C LEU A 197 -6.22 -15.80 -12.00
N THR A 198 -7.21 -16.53 -11.50
CA THR A 198 -7.83 -16.25 -10.20
C THR A 198 -6.83 -16.25 -9.05
N GLY A 199 -5.93 -17.25 -8.99
CA GLY A 199 -4.89 -17.30 -7.97
C GLY A 199 -3.91 -16.11 -8.03
N SER A 200 -3.56 -15.64 -9.23
CA SER A 200 -2.67 -14.49 -9.41
C SER A 200 -3.33 -13.17 -9.02
N VAL A 201 -4.60 -12.99 -9.37
CA VAL A 201 -5.39 -11.80 -8.98
C VAL A 201 -5.55 -11.77 -7.46
N PHE A 202 -5.89 -12.92 -6.86
CA PHE A 202 -6.03 -13.03 -5.41
C PHE A 202 -4.72 -12.75 -4.68
N LEU A 203 -3.57 -13.20 -5.21
CA LEU A 203 -2.26 -12.84 -4.68
C LEU A 203 -2.03 -11.32 -4.68
N GLY A 204 -2.50 -10.62 -5.73
CA GLY A 204 -2.48 -9.16 -5.79
C GLY A 204 -3.33 -8.50 -4.70
N ILE A 205 -4.52 -9.04 -4.44
CA ILE A 205 -5.40 -8.57 -3.35
C ILE A 205 -4.72 -8.75 -2.00
N LEU A 206 -4.13 -9.91 -1.74
CA LEU A 206 -3.36 -10.16 -0.52
C LEU A 206 -2.20 -9.16 -0.39
N GLY A 207 -1.50 -8.85 -1.48
CA GLY A 207 -0.43 -7.85 -1.50
C GLY A 207 -0.92 -6.45 -1.13
N VAL A 208 -2.06 -6.00 -1.66
CA VAL A 208 -2.66 -4.70 -1.31
C VAL A 208 -3.06 -4.64 0.17
N ILE A 209 -3.64 -5.72 0.70
CA ILE A 209 -3.99 -5.79 2.12
C ILE A 209 -2.73 -5.75 2.98
N ALA A 210 -1.69 -6.50 2.60
CA ALA A 210 -0.42 -6.50 3.33
C ALA A 210 0.25 -5.12 3.32
N ASP A 211 0.24 -4.46 2.16
CA ASP A 211 0.78 -3.12 2.02
C ASP A 211 0.00 -2.12 2.88
N SER A 212 -1.32 -2.25 2.96
CA SER A 212 -2.14 -1.42 3.85
C SER A 212 -1.78 -1.57 5.33
N LEU A 213 -1.33 -2.77 5.76
CA LEU A 213 -0.88 -2.99 7.14
C LEU A 213 0.44 -2.27 7.43
N ASN A 214 1.38 -2.21 6.49
CA ASN A 214 2.62 -1.45 6.68
C ASN A 214 2.37 0.05 6.82
N HIS A 215 1.35 0.55 6.12
CA HIS A 215 0.94 1.95 6.13
C HIS A 215 -0.04 2.31 7.26
N LEU A 216 -0.48 1.34 8.07
CA LEU A 216 -1.42 1.55 9.15
C LEU A 216 -0.72 2.17 10.36
N VAL A 217 -1.14 3.37 10.75
CA VAL A 217 -0.58 4.11 11.90
C VAL A 217 -1.61 4.31 13.00
N PHE A 218 -1.18 4.05 14.23
CA PHE A 218 -1.99 4.20 15.43
C PHE A 218 -1.78 5.58 16.07
N THR A 219 -2.84 6.38 16.19
CA THR A 219 -2.78 7.76 16.71
C THR A 219 -3.16 7.89 18.18
N MET A 220 -3.35 6.76 18.88
CA MET A 220 -3.77 6.78 20.28
C MET A 220 -2.65 7.41 21.14
N PRO A 221 -3.00 8.22 22.17
CA PRO A 221 -4.33 8.38 22.77
C PRO A 221 -5.30 9.33 22.03
N PHE A 222 -4.85 10.01 20.99
CA PHE A 222 -5.70 10.94 20.24
C PHE A 222 -6.58 10.22 19.23
N LEU A 223 -7.78 10.77 19.03
CA LEU A 223 -8.63 10.33 17.91
C LEU A 223 -7.96 10.74 16.58
N PRO A 224 -8.03 9.89 15.54
CA PRO A 224 -7.46 10.16 14.22
C PRO A 224 -7.85 11.54 13.64
N VAL A 225 -9.10 11.98 13.81
CA VAL A 225 -9.52 13.33 13.39
C VAL A 225 -8.77 14.46 14.10
N LYS A 226 -8.44 14.30 15.39
CA LYS A 226 -7.62 15.28 16.11
C LYS A 226 -6.17 15.26 15.63
N GLY A 227 -5.63 14.06 15.40
CA GLY A 227 -4.29 13.89 14.84
C GLY A 227 -4.13 14.53 13.46
N LYS A 228 -5.12 14.35 12.56
CA LYS A 228 -5.12 15.01 11.25
C LYS A 228 -5.10 16.53 11.37
N LYS A 229 -5.89 17.13 12.27
CA LYS A 229 -5.93 18.59 12.44
C LYS A 229 -4.63 19.22 12.96
N HIS A 230 -3.78 18.44 13.61
CA HIS A 230 -2.50 18.92 14.15
C HIS A 230 -1.34 18.78 13.15
N ASN A 231 -1.48 17.86 12.18
CA ASN A 231 -0.49 17.58 11.16
C ASN A 231 -0.65 18.40 9.87
N TYR A 232 -1.68 19.27 9.78
CA TYR A 232 -1.97 20.16 8.64
C TYR A 232 -2.08 21.62 9.07
#